data_AF-F9DRS7-F1
#
_entry.id   AF-F9DRS7-F1
#
_cell.length_a   1.000
_cell.length_b   1.000
_cell.length_c   1.000
_cell.angle_alpha   90.00
_cell.angle_beta   90.00
_cell.angle_gamma   90.00
#
_symmetry.space_group_name_H-M   'P 1'
#
loop_
_entity.id
_entity.type
_entity.pdbx_description
1 polymer ?
#
loop_
_entity_poly.entity_id
_entity_poly.type
_entity_poly.pdbx_seq_one_letter_code
_entity_poly.pdbx_strand_id
1 'polypeptide(L)'
;MNKQLHDIKKAIDKIEVPHDKLNQAIHAGVKQAKTNGKTTRRKFYPMLAAVAATTFLTISSAFVSPTMAKVLSSVPVLDSVFEVAGDMGLVIASKRGLSEGIGQTVTDQGIGLTIQDVYYDGTRLSVGYVQEFTGERGRLGELQLKVNGKEINFGDGRTGKPLSDTQYAGVIDIAPVGELPDSFDLQIGLNEIGDVQGAWNFKIPVSKAKEDARTIESNQTVTYQDQTISINNVKIGAAGIKLSLTLTSPDEMSLQMIDDHLLQFNLLNDKGDALTMLDSRGTGLVENGKHVMNMEVRYEPLREDSETLTVSPFLVPVDTGAPEKVENVLQPDQLPMSIDQGDMGSIIIKDIQYEKNQTLLTFETASDFPYDGHFQYNTLWLEDAKGNNLANNTQGYPERIQSNTYVQEFQKVKPNEPLTLVTFEMPYLKVLKDLEVAIPLD
;
A
#
# COMPACT_ATOMS: atom_id res chain seq x y z
N MET A 1 -19.03 22.54 22.40
CA MET A 1 -19.52 21.77 21.24
C MET A 1 -20.02 20.38 21.69
N ASN A 2 -21.04 20.31 22.57
CA ASN A 2 -21.47 19.03 23.19
C ASN A 2 -23.01 18.87 23.35
N LYS A 3 -23.82 19.71 22.68
CA LYS A 3 -25.29 19.60 22.73
C LYS A 3 -25.89 18.81 21.56
N GLN A 4 -25.27 18.79 20.38
CA GLN A 4 -25.84 18.16 19.18
C GLN A 4 -25.84 16.61 19.21
N LEU A 5 -24.88 15.97 19.90
CA LEU A 5 -24.80 14.51 20.01
C LEU A 5 -25.90 13.91 20.92
N HIS A 6 -26.39 14.67 21.90
CA HIS A 6 -27.43 14.20 22.82
C HIS A 6 -28.84 14.21 22.18
N ASP A 7 -29.05 15.07 21.18
CA ASP A 7 -30.35 15.22 20.52
C ASP A 7 -30.58 14.16 19.43
N ILE A 8 -29.52 13.67 18.78
CA ILE A 8 -29.61 12.59 17.77
C ILE A 8 -30.00 11.26 18.41
N LYS A 9 -29.44 10.93 19.58
CA LYS A 9 -29.76 9.68 20.29
C LYS A 9 -31.23 9.64 20.76
N LYS A 10 -31.78 10.79 21.18
CA LYS A 10 -33.20 10.94 21.52
C LYS A 10 -34.14 10.89 20.30
N ALA A 11 -33.65 11.22 19.11
CA ALA A 11 -34.44 11.15 17.87
C ALA A 11 -34.54 9.71 17.33
N ILE A 12 -33.52 8.89 17.54
CA ILE A 12 -33.49 7.48 17.13
C ILE A 12 -34.38 6.61 18.03
N ASP A 13 -34.36 6.84 19.35
CA ASP A 13 -35.20 6.08 20.31
C ASP A 13 -36.70 6.39 20.22
N LYS A 14 -37.11 7.38 19.41
CA LYS A 14 -38.51 7.79 19.22
C LYS A 14 -39.14 7.35 17.90
N ILE A 15 -38.44 6.57 17.09
CA ILE A 15 -39.01 6.03 15.84
C ILE A 15 -39.91 4.84 16.21
N GLU A 16 -41.19 5.10 16.43
CA GLU A 16 -42.19 4.03 16.57
C GLU A 16 -42.31 3.26 15.26
N VAL A 17 -41.80 2.03 15.28
CA VAL A 17 -41.98 1.08 14.18
C VAL A 17 -43.40 0.55 14.23
N PRO A 18 -44.24 0.75 13.19
CA PRO A 18 -45.59 0.20 13.16
C PRO A 18 -45.51 -1.31 12.88
N HIS A 19 -45.28 -2.09 13.94
CA HIS A 19 -45.12 -3.55 13.89
C HIS A 19 -46.28 -4.25 13.16
N ASP A 20 -47.49 -3.70 13.22
CA ASP A 20 -48.66 -4.24 12.54
C ASP A 20 -48.56 -4.16 11.00
N LYS A 21 -47.98 -3.07 10.46
CA LYS A 21 -47.77 -2.93 9.01
C LYS A 21 -46.61 -3.80 8.52
N LEU A 22 -45.56 -3.92 9.34
CA LEU A 22 -44.42 -4.78 9.05
C LEU A 22 -44.82 -6.25 9.03
N ASN A 23 -45.61 -6.70 10.00
CA ASN A 23 -46.11 -8.07 10.06
C ASN A 23 -47.12 -8.38 8.93
N GLN A 24 -47.94 -7.42 8.52
CA GLN A 24 -48.79 -7.55 7.33
C GLN A 24 -47.98 -7.69 6.03
N ALA A 25 -46.89 -6.92 5.87
CA ALA A 25 -46.03 -7.02 4.70
C ALA A 25 -45.29 -8.37 4.63
N ILE A 26 -44.85 -8.89 5.77
CA ILE A 26 -44.22 -10.22 5.88
C ILE A 26 -45.24 -11.32 5.55
N HIS A 27 -46.47 -11.25 6.09
CA HIS A 27 -47.52 -12.22 5.78
C HIS A 27 -47.98 -12.13 4.31
N ALA A 28 -48.03 -10.93 3.73
CA ALA A 28 -48.34 -10.73 2.32
C ALA A 28 -47.24 -11.35 1.44
N GLY A 29 -45.96 -11.12 1.75
CA GLY A 29 -44.83 -11.70 1.02
C GLY A 29 -44.77 -13.24 1.09
N VAL A 30 -45.01 -13.82 2.28
CA VAL A 30 -45.03 -15.28 2.46
C VAL A 30 -46.23 -15.94 1.76
N LYS A 31 -47.38 -15.26 1.71
CA LYS A 31 -48.58 -15.73 0.99
C LYS A 31 -48.40 -15.62 -0.53
N GLN A 32 -47.71 -14.59 -1.01
CA GLN A 32 -47.40 -14.39 -2.42
C GLN A 32 -46.35 -15.39 -2.96
N ALA A 33 -45.50 -15.93 -2.07
CA ALA A 33 -44.53 -16.98 -2.41
C ALA A 33 -45.12 -18.42 -2.42
N LYS A 34 -46.26 -18.66 -1.77
CA LYS A 34 -46.88 -20.01 -1.68
C LYS A 34 -48.02 -20.26 -2.67
N THR A 35 -48.46 -19.25 -3.40
CA THR A 35 -49.49 -19.41 -4.45
C THR A 35 -49.06 -18.65 -5.69
N ASN A 36 -48.34 -19.30 -6.61
CA ASN A 36 -48.41 -19.05 -8.06
C ASN A 36 -47.48 -20.03 -8.82
N GLY A 37 -47.91 -21.28 -8.91
CA GLY A 37 -47.61 -22.10 -10.08
C GLY A 37 -48.71 -21.86 -11.12
N LYS A 38 -48.39 -21.15 -12.20
CA LYS A 38 -48.90 -21.35 -13.57
C LYS A 38 -48.40 -20.25 -14.52
N THR A 39 -47.86 -20.72 -15.63
CA THR A 39 -47.25 -19.99 -16.75
C THR A 39 -48.27 -19.26 -17.62
N THR A 40 -47.94 -18.05 -18.08
CA THR A 40 -48.43 -17.51 -19.36
C THR A 40 -47.33 -16.76 -20.09
N ARG A 41 -46.97 -17.27 -21.28
CA ARG A 41 -46.02 -16.68 -22.23
C ARG A 41 -46.54 -15.32 -22.74
N ARG A 42 -45.73 -14.27 -22.68
CA ARG A 42 -45.84 -13.10 -23.56
C ARG A 42 -44.52 -12.89 -24.28
N LYS A 43 -44.59 -12.84 -25.61
CA LYS A 43 -43.48 -12.63 -26.52
C LYS A 43 -42.97 -11.19 -26.39
N PHE A 44 -41.69 -11.03 -26.10
CA PHE A 44 -40.93 -9.80 -26.35
C PHE A 44 -39.77 -10.15 -27.26
N TYR A 45 -39.62 -9.41 -28.36
CA TYR A 45 -38.53 -9.55 -29.32
C TYR A 45 -37.24 -8.99 -28.71
N PRO A 46 -36.09 -9.69 -28.80
CA PRO A 46 -34.82 -9.19 -28.28
C PRO A 46 -34.15 -8.28 -29.30
N MET A 47 -33.81 -7.06 -28.90
CA MET A 47 -32.84 -6.22 -29.61
C MET A 47 -31.54 -6.22 -28.81
N LEU A 48 -30.43 -6.43 -29.52
CA LEU A 48 -29.07 -6.72 -29.07
C LEU A 48 -28.60 -5.96 -27.82
N ALA A 49 -28.25 -6.71 -26.76
CA ALA A 49 -27.15 -6.43 -25.82
C ALA A 49 -26.96 -7.63 -24.87
N ALA A 50 -26.51 -8.77 -25.41
CA ALA A 50 -25.79 -9.79 -24.63
C ALA A 50 -24.30 -9.53 -24.92
N VAL A 51 -23.38 -9.39 -23.96
CA VAL A 51 -22.95 -10.35 -22.95
C VAL A 51 -22.10 -9.56 -21.94
N ALA A 52 -22.45 -9.52 -20.65
CA ALA A 52 -21.51 -9.14 -19.57
C ALA A 52 -22.01 -9.33 -18.13
N ALA A 53 -23.32 -9.48 -17.86
CA ALA A 53 -23.83 -9.33 -16.48
C ALA A 53 -24.69 -10.48 -15.95
N THR A 54 -24.37 -11.76 -16.26
CA THR A 54 -25.16 -12.89 -15.73
C THR A 54 -24.40 -14.16 -15.36
N THR A 55 -23.10 -14.05 -15.07
CA THR A 55 -22.32 -15.14 -14.46
C THR A 55 -21.47 -14.61 -13.30
N PHE A 56 -22.12 -14.21 -12.21
CA PHE A 56 -21.42 -13.91 -10.94
C PHE A 56 -21.93 -14.70 -9.74
N LEU A 57 -22.82 -15.66 -9.95
CA LEU A 57 -23.24 -16.56 -8.88
C LEU A 57 -23.22 -18.00 -9.39
N THR A 58 -22.49 -18.83 -8.66
CA THR A 58 -22.40 -20.30 -8.72
C THR A 58 -21.33 -20.88 -9.66
N ILE A 59 -20.14 -21.13 -9.09
CA ILE A 59 -19.56 -22.48 -9.19
C ILE A 59 -19.74 -23.10 -7.80
N SER A 60 -20.83 -23.84 -7.67
CA SER A 60 -21.18 -24.66 -6.52
C SER A 60 -20.85 -26.11 -6.83
N SER A 61 -19.87 -26.68 -6.12
CA SER A 61 -19.75 -28.12 -5.82
C SER A 61 -18.54 -28.29 -4.88
N ALA A 62 -18.57 -28.94 -3.72
CA ALA A 62 -19.59 -29.55 -2.88
C ALA A 62 -18.88 -29.84 -1.53
N PHE A 63 -19.65 -29.98 -0.44
CA PHE A 63 -19.25 -30.28 0.95
C PHE A 63 -18.83 -29.10 1.84
N VAL A 64 -19.83 -28.43 2.40
CA VAL A 64 -19.68 -27.61 3.60
C VAL A 64 -19.42 -28.54 4.78
N SER A 65 -18.16 -28.74 5.18
CA SER A 65 -17.88 -29.42 6.45
C SER A 65 -18.39 -28.54 7.61
N PRO A 66 -18.73 -29.11 8.79
CA PRO A 66 -19.09 -28.30 9.97
C PRO A 66 -18.04 -27.23 10.33
N THR A 67 -16.77 -27.44 9.97
CA THR A 67 -15.69 -26.45 10.07
C THR A 67 -15.91 -25.24 9.16
N MET A 68 -16.45 -25.44 7.96
CA MET A 68 -16.76 -24.38 6.98
C MET A 68 -17.87 -23.42 7.45
N ALA A 69 -18.84 -23.89 8.26
CA ALA A 69 -19.88 -23.03 8.84
C ALA A 69 -19.32 -22.07 9.92
N LYS A 70 -18.24 -22.46 10.60
CA LYS A 70 -17.59 -21.63 11.63
C LYS A 70 -16.70 -20.53 11.03
N VAL A 71 -16.21 -20.72 9.81
CA VAL A 71 -15.35 -19.74 9.10
C VAL A 71 -16.21 -18.69 8.37
N LEU A 72 -17.28 -19.10 7.66
CA LEU A 72 -18.18 -18.16 6.96
C LEU A 72 -18.98 -17.22 7.88
N SER A 73 -19.07 -17.49 9.18
CA SER A 73 -19.89 -16.71 10.13
C SER A 73 -19.13 -15.55 10.80
N SER A 74 -17.84 -15.36 10.50
CA SER A 74 -16.95 -14.46 11.23
C SER A 74 -16.25 -13.39 10.40
N VAL A 75 -16.54 -13.24 9.10
CA VAL A 75 -15.99 -12.14 8.30
C VAL A 75 -16.64 -10.83 8.75
N PRO A 76 -15.93 -9.90 9.41
CA PRO A 76 -16.40 -8.52 9.45
C PRO A 76 -16.44 -8.08 7.99
N VAL A 77 -17.59 -7.59 7.52
CA VAL A 77 -17.65 -6.98 6.19
C VAL A 77 -16.78 -5.72 6.25
N LEU A 78 -15.53 -5.84 5.83
CA LEU A 78 -14.69 -4.70 5.56
C LEU A 78 -15.27 -4.03 4.32
N ASP A 79 -15.51 -2.73 4.40
CA ASP A 79 -15.92 -1.96 3.22
C ASP A 79 -14.84 -2.06 2.13
N SER A 80 -13.56 -2.05 2.53
CA SER A 80 -12.41 -2.34 1.66
C SER A 80 -11.15 -2.74 2.45
N VAL A 81 -10.38 -3.71 1.95
CA VAL A 81 -9.07 -4.09 2.50
C VAL A 81 -8.03 -2.99 2.31
N PHE A 82 -8.17 -2.20 1.25
CA PHE A 82 -7.26 -1.09 0.97
C PHE A 82 -7.22 -0.03 2.06
N GLU A 83 -8.34 0.18 2.78
CA GLU A 83 -8.37 1.10 3.93
C GLU A 83 -7.56 0.60 5.13
N VAL A 84 -7.26 -0.69 5.14
CA VAL A 84 -6.58 -1.37 6.25
C VAL A 84 -5.09 -1.57 5.91
N ALA A 85 -4.73 -1.71 4.65
CA ALA A 85 -3.37 -2.11 4.24
C ALA A 85 -2.27 -1.05 4.43
N GLY A 86 -2.64 0.23 4.66
CA GLY A 86 -1.68 1.30 4.95
C GLY A 86 -1.11 2.03 3.73
N ASP A 87 -1.48 1.64 2.50
CA ASP A 87 -1.13 2.38 1.28
C ASP A 87 -2.10 3.55 1.07
N MET A 88 -1.63 4.79 1.25
CA MET A 88 -2.47 5.98 1.17
C MET A 88 -3.17 6.11 -0.19
N GLY A 89 -2.47 5.76 -1.27
CA GLY A 89 -3.05 5.79 -2.61
C GLY A 89 -4.22 4.81 -2.76
N LEU A 90 -4.14 3.62 -2.16
CA LEU A 90 -5.19 2.61 -2.27
C LEU A 90 -6.39 3.01 -1.40
N VAL A 91 -6.11 3.61 -0.24
CA VAL A 91 -7.15 4.23 0.61
C VAL A 91 -7.89 5.32 -0.17
N ILE A 92 -7.18 6.20 -0.87
CA ILE A 92 -7.78 7.26 -1.70
C ILE A 92 -8.62 6.66 -2.82
N ALA A 93 -8.06 5.70 -3.57
CA ALA A 93 -8.77 5.03 -4.65
C ALA A 93 -10.06 4.36 -4.18
N SER A 94 -10.01 3.65 -3.04
CA SER A 94 -11.16 2.99 -2.44
C SER A 94 -12.24 3.99 -2.01
N LYS A 95 -11.87 5.03 -1.26
CA LYS A 95 -12.82 6.07 -0.79
C LYS A 95 -13.47 6.86 -1.92
N ARG A 96 -12.80 7.00 -3.06
CA ARG A 96 -13.34 7.61 -4.27
C ARG A 96 -14.20 6.66 -5.11
N GLY A 97 -14.29 5.38 -4.73
CA GLY A 97 -15.02 4.35 -5.48
C GLY A 97 -14.35 3.96 -6.79
N LEU A 98 -13.03 4.07 -6.87
CA LEU A 98 -12.23 3.70 -8.04
C LEU A 98 -11.79 2.23 -8.03
N SER A 99 -11.80 1.57 -6.87
CA SER A 99 -11.58 0.13 -6.75
C SER A 99 -12.86 -0.66 -6.98
N GLU A 100 -12.71 -1.88 -7.47
CA GLU A 100 -13.79 -2.83 -7.69
C GLU A 100 -13.90 -3.80 -6.50
N GLY A 101 -15.08 -3.86 -5.89
CA GLY A 101 -15.39 -4.87 -4.87
C GLY A 101 -15.69 -6.22 -5.50
N ILE A 102 -14.87 -7.23 -5.19
CA ILE A 102 -14.94 -8.57 -5.76
C ILE A 102 -15.70 -9.53 -4.84
N GLY A 103 -15.28 -9.62 -3.57
CA GLY A 103 -15.91 -10.48 -2.55
C GLY A 103 -15.92 -11.97 -2.88
N GLN A 104 -14.93 -12.46 -3.64
CA GLN A 104 -14.84 -13.87 -4.03
C GLN A 104 -14.01 -14.66 -3.02
N THR A 105 -14.60 -15.69 -2.41
CA THR A 105 -13.92 -16.58 -1.45
C THR A 105 -13.64 -17.95 -2.05
N VAL A 106 -12.44 -18.47 -1.83
CA VAL A 106 -12.07 -19.88 -2.04
C VAL A 106 -11.55 -20.45 -0.73
N THR A 107 -11.97 -21.65 -0.39
CA THR A 107 -11.53 -22.35 0.82
C THR A 107 -11.01 -23.72 0.45
N ASP A 108 -9.79 -24.02 0.87
CA ASP A 108 -9.19 -25.33 0.78
C ASP A 108 -8.32 -25.57 2.01
N GLN A 109 -8.22 -26.84 2.44
CA GLN A 109 -7.44 -27.26 3.63
C GLN A 109 -7.72 -26.44 4.91
N GLY A 110 -8.95 -25.92 5.06
CA GLY A 110 -9.34 -25.13 6.23
C GLY A 110 -8.81 -23.69 6.25
N ILE A 111 -8.23 -23.22 5.14
CA ILE A 111 -7.79 -21.83 4.95
C ILE A 111 -8.75 -21.16 3.96
N GLY A 112 -9.44 -20.13 4.43
CA GLY A 112 -10.27 -19.26 3.60
C GLY A 112 -9.44 -18.13 3.02
N LEU A 113 -9.52 -17.92 1.70
CA LEU A 113 -8.92 -16.78 1.04
C LEU A 113 -9.99 -16.04 0.24
N THR A 114 -10.21 -14.78 0.61
CA THR A 114 -11.20 -13.91 -0.04
C THR A 114 -10.45 -12.82 -0.78
N ILE A 115 -10.65 -12.71 -2.10
CA ILE A 115 -10.27 -11.52 -2.85
C ILE A 115 -11.39 -10.50 -2.69
N GLN A 116 -11.09 -9.43 -1.97
CA GLN A 116 -12.08 -8.43 -1.57
C GLN A 116 -12.12 -7.27 -2.56
N ASP A 117 -10.95 -6.77 -2.97
CA ASP A 117 -10.82 -5.57 -3.78
C ASP A 117 -9.82 -5.78 -4.91
N VAL A 118 -10.07 -5.15 -6.06
CA VAL A 118 -9.07 -4.95 -7.11
C VAL A 118 -9.03 -3.49 -7.50
N TYR A 119 -7.82 -2.98 -7.72
CA TYR A 119 -7.60 -1.65 -8.28
C TYR A 119 -6.59 -1.72 -9.43
N TYR A 120 -6.93 -1.09 -10.55
CA TYR A 120 -6.05 -0.95 -11.70
C TYR A 120 -6.26 0.40 -12.37
N ASP A 121 -5.23 1.22 -12.52
CA ASP A 121 -5.29 2.52 -13.23
C ASP A 121 -4.20 2.67 -14.32
N GLY A 122 -3.42 1.60 -14.52
CA GLY A 122 -2.27 1.60 -15.39
C GLY A 122 -1.00 2.20 -14.78
N THR A 123 -1.04 2.78 -13.57
CA THR A 123 0.16 3.00 -12.74
C THR A 123 0.47 1.76 -11.90
N ARG A 124 -0.57 1.06 -11.44
CA ARG A 124 -0.44 -0.18 -10.67
C ARG A 124 -1.65 -1.11 -10.82
N LEU A 125 -1.44 -2.40 -10.53
CA LEU A 125 -2.48 -3.40 -10.32
C LEU A 125 -2.35 -3.93 -8.90
N SER A 126 -3.36 -3.69 -8.06
CA SER A 126 -3.35 -4.08 -6.65
C SER A 126 -4.56 -4.95 -6.33
N VAL A 127 -4.33 -6.02 -5.56
CA VAL A 127 -5.36 -6.98 -5.14
C VAL A 127 -5.42 -7.03 -3.62
N GLY A 128 -6.54 -6.59 -3.06
CA GLY A 128 -6.84 -6.68 -1.63
C GLY A 128 -7.44 -8.05 -1.28
N TYR A 129 -6.91 -8.70 -0.26
CA TYR A 129 -7.38 -10.01 0.20
C TYR A 129 -7.55 -10.09 1.72
N VAL A 130 -8.43 -10.98 2.14
CA VAL A 130 -8.55 -11.44 3.53
C VAL A 130 -8.25 -12.93 3.59
N GLN A 131 -7.33 -13.29 4.46
CA GLN A 131 -6.97 -14.68 4.76
C GLN A 131 -7.54 -15.06 6.13
N GLU A 132 -8.28 -16.16 6.19
CA GLU A 132 -8.86 -16.72 7.41
C GLU A 132 -8.25 -18.09 7.69
N PHE A 133 -7.85 -18.31 8.94
CA PHE A 133 -7.12 -19.52 9.35
C PHE A 133 -7.46 -19.90 10.80
N THR A 134 -7.30 -21.18 11.15
CA THR A 134 -7.66 -21.73 12.48
C THR A 134 -6.45 -22.01 13.39
N GLY A 135 -5.25 -21.62 12.97
CA GLY A 135 -3.98 -21.83 13.67
C GLY A 135 -2.97 -20.72 13.38
N GLU A 136 -1.73 -21.06 13.04
CA GLU A 136 -0.76 -20.07 12.58
C GLU A 136 -1.06 -19.62 11.15
N ARG A 137 -0.77 -18.36 10.85
CA ARG A 137 -0.92 -17.81 9.50
C ARG A 137 0.18 -18.35 8.59
N GLY A 138 -0.19 -19.09 7.56
CA GLY A 138 0.70 -19.38 6.43
C GLY A 138 0.86 -18.17 5.50
N ARG A 139 2.08 -17.88 5.05
CA ARG A 139 2.31 -16.88 3.97
C ARG A 139 1.75 -17.42 2.66
N LEU A 140 1.14 -16.58 1.83
CA LEU A 140 0.74 -17.00 0.48
C LEU A 140 1.98 -17.48 -0.29
N GLY A 141 1.88 -18.58 -1.04
CA GLY A 141 2.96 -19.10 -1.87
C GLY A 141 3.23 -18.28 -3.14
N GLU A 142 3.89 -18.90 -4.11
CA GLU A 142 4.10 -18.32 -5.44
C GLU A 142 2.76 -18.17 -6.20
N LEU A 143 2.54 -17.01 -6.78
CA LEU A 143 1.32 -16.72 -7.55
C LEU A 143 1.47 -17.27 -8.97
N GLN A 144 0.40 -17.81 -9.51
CA GLN A 144 0.28 -18.17 -10.92
C GLN A 144 -0.72 -17.24 -11.57
N LEU A 145 -0.25 -16.32 -12.42
CA LEU A 145 -1.09 -15.29 -13.02
C LEU A 145 -1.33 -15.53 -14.51
N LYS A 146 -2.59 -15.40 -14.91
CA LYS A 146 -2.96 -15.33 -16.33
C LYS A 146 -3.83 -14.12 -16.59
N VAL A 147 -3.58 -13.47 -17.72
CA VAL A 147 -4.40 -12.37 -18.25
C VAL A 147 -5.04 -12.87 -19.54
N ASN A 148 -6.37 -12.86 -19.60
CA ASN A 148 -7.14 -13.37 -20.74
C ASN A 148 -6.76 -14.83 -21.11
N GLY A 149 -6.45 -15.65 -20.10
CA GLY A 149 -6.07 -17.05 -20.25
C GLY A 149 -4.61 -17.29 -20.67
N LYS A 150 -3.81 -16.24 -20.89
CA LYS A 150 -2.38 -16.33 -21.18
C LYS A 150 -1.56 -16.05 -19.93
N GLU A 151 -0.59 -16.92 -19.65
CA GLU A 151 0.38 -16.71 -18.56
C GLU A 151 1.23 -15.46 -18.81
N ILE A 152 1.50 -14.72 -17.75
CA ILE A 152 2.28 -13.48 -17.79
C ILE A 152 3.48 -13.57 -16.85
N ASN A 153 4.56 -12.87 -17.21
CA ASN A 153 5.66 -12.62 -16.28
C ASN A 153 5.31 -11.38 -15.44
N PHE A 154 5.64 -11.42 -14.16
CA PHE A 154 5.39 -10.33 -13.23
C PHE A 154 6.35 -10.42 -12.04
N GLY A 155 6.54 -9.31 -11.34
CA GLY A 155 6.96 -9.32 -9.94
C GLY A 155 5.78 -8.95 -9.06
N ASP A 156 5.83 -9.28 -7.77
CA ASP A 156 4.82 -8.82 -6.82
C ASP A 156 5.44 -8.35 -5.49
N GLY A 157 4.77 -7.38 -4.87
CA GLY A 157 5.03 -6.93 -3.51
C GLY A 157 3.82 -7.23 -2.63
N ARG A 158 4.05 -7.62 -1.37
CA ARG A 158 2.96 -7.97 -0.45
C ARG A 158 3.08 -7.22 0.87
N THR A 159 1.99 -6.59 1.27
CA THR A 159 1.86 -5.89 2.55
C THR A 159 0.58 -6.36 3.25
N GLY A 160 0.39 -5.94 4.51
CA GLY A 160 -0.83 -6.21 5.25
C GLY A 160 -0.63 -6.23 6.75
N LYS A 161 -1.71 -6.50 7.47
CA LYS A 161 -1.71 -6.56 8.93
C LYS A 161 -2.79 -7.53 9.46
N PRO A 162 -2.58 -8.10 10.65
CA PRO A 162 -3.62 -8.90 11.30
C PRO A 162 -4.86 -8.06 11.57
N LEU A 163 -6.04 -8.62 11.31
CA LEU A 163 -7.34 -8.05 11.70
C LEU A 163 -7.78 -8.61 13.06
N SER A 164 -7.44 -9.86 13.32
CA SER A 164 -7.69 -10.60 14.56
C SER A 164 -6.72 -11.78 14.65
N ASP A 165 -6.82 -12.58 15.71
CA ASP A 165 -5.98 -13.77 15.91
C ASP A 165 -6.16 -14.82 14.80
N THR A 166 -7.24 -14.74 14.02
CA THR A 166 -7.58 -15.73 12.97
C THR A 166 -7.76 -15.11 11.59
N GLN A 167 -7.50 -13.80 11.44
CA GLN A 167 -7.74 -13.09 10.18
C GLN A 167 -6.59 -12.14 9.86
N TYR A 168 -6.22 -12.10 8.59
CA TYR A 168 -5.20 -11.20 8.07
C TYR A 168 -5.71 -10.48 6.82
N ALA A 169 -5.59 -9.16 6.81
CA ALA A 169 -5.84 -8.33 5.63
C ALA A 169 -4.52 -8.04 4.93
N GLY A 170 -4.46 -8.27 3.62
CA GLY A 170 -3.25 -8.00 2.85
C GLY A 170 -3.53 -7.42 1.47
N VAL A 171 -2.48 -6.84 0.91
CA VAL A 171 -2.47 -6.34 -0.46
C VAL A 171 -1.35 -7.03 -1.21
N ILE A 172 -1.63 -7.38 -2.47
CA ILE A 172 -0.66 -7.84 -3.44
C ILE A 172 -0.58 -6.77 -4.53
N ASP A 173 0.56 -6.09 -4.63
CA ASP A 173 0.87 -5.20 -5.74
C ASP A 173 1.55 -6.03 -6.84
N ILE A 174 0.90 -6.15 -7.98
CA ILE A 174 1.36 -6.94 -9.13
C ILE A 174 1.97 -5.98 -10.15
N ALA A 175 3.23 -6.24 -10.51
CA ALA A 175 3.97 -5.52 -11.53
C ALA A 175 4.17 -6.42 -12.76
N PRO A 176 3.26 -6.41 -13.73
CA PRO A 176 3.39 -7.20 -14.95
C PRO A 176 4.57 -6.71 -15.81
N VAL A 177 5.22 -7.63 -16.50
CA VAL A 177 6.20 -7.30 -17.54
C VAL A 177 5.42 -6.95 -18.82
N GLY A 178 5.32 -5.66 -19.10
CA GLY A 178 4.57 -5.11 -20.24
C GLY A 178 3.22 -4.51 -19.86
N GLU A 179 2.55 -3.92 -20.84
CA GLU A 179 1.27 -3.25 -20.62
C GLU A 179 0.10 -4.24 -20.54
N LEU A 180 -0.87 -3.91 -19.69
CA LEU A 180 -2.16 -4.60 -19.61
C LEU A 180 -3.22 -3.79 -20.38
N PRO A 181 -4.22 -4.45 -20.97
CA PRO A 181 -5.34 -3.75 -21.60
C PRO A 181 -6.23 -3.07 -20.55
N ASP A 182 -7.06 -2.12 -21.00
CA ASP A 182 -8.01 -1.42 -20.11
C ASP A 182 -9.06 -2.34 -19.47
N SER A 183 -9.28 -3.54 -20.02
CA SER A 183 -10.11 -4.57 -19.38
C SER A 183 -9.61 -5.97 -19.70
N PHE A 184 -9.61 -6.85 -18.71
CA PHE A 184 -9.14 -8.23 -18.85
C PHE A 184 -9.69 -9.17 -17.78
N ASP A 185 -9.68 -10.46 -18.08
CA ASP A 185 -9.88 -11.52 -17.09
C ASP A 185 -8.53 -11.84 -16.41
N LEU A 186 -8.40 -11.50 -15.13
CA LEU A 186 -7.28 -11.91 -14.28
C LEU A 186 -7.58 -13.27 -13.64
N GLN A 187 -6.68 -14.24 -13.82
CA GLN A 187 -6.71 -15.50 -13.10
C GLN A 187 -5.55 -15.53 -12.12
N ILE A 188 -5.85 -15.88 -10.87
CA ILE A 188 -4.87 -15.99 -9.78
C ILE A 188 -4.93 -17.42 -9.26
N GLY A 189 -3.84 -18.16 -9.36
CA GLY A 189 -3.68 -19.49 -8.79
C GLY A 189 -2.65 -19.51 -7.67
N LEU A 190 -2.95 -20.24 -6.60
CA LEU A 190 -2.06 -20.52 -5.48
C LEU A 190 -2.17 -22.01 -5.15
N ASN A 191 -1.02 -22.68 -5.06
CA ASN A 191 -0.95 -24.12 -4.73
C ASN A 191 -0.51 -24.38 -3.29
N GLU A 192 -0.08 -23.35 -2.57
CA GLU A 192 0.35 -23.47 -1.18
C GLU A 192 0.15 -22.16 -0.40
N ILE A 193 -0.12 -22.32 0.90
CA ILE A 193 -0.17 -21.24 1.87
C ILE A 193 0.56 -21.73 3.13
N GLY A 194 1.72 -21.16 3.43
CA GLY A 194 2.67 -21.70 4.40
C GLY A 194 3.09 -23.10 3.99
N ASP A 195 3.07 -24.05 4.94
CA ASP A 195 3.40 -25.46 4.66
C ASP A 195 2.19 -26.28 4.16
N VAL A 196 1.04 -25.62 3.91
CA VAL A 196 -0.21 -26.29 3.53
C VAL A 196 -0.36 -26.28 2.01
N GLN A 197 -0.28 -27.47 1.40
CA GLN A 197 -0.56 -27.70 -0.01
C GLN A 197 -2.08 -27.70 -0.28
N GLY A 198 -2.53 -26.97 -1.29
CA GLY A 198 -3.95 -26.82 -1.63
C GLY A 198 -4.15 -26.18 -2.99
N ALA A 199 -5.35 -25.68 -3.27
CA ALA A 199 -5.66 -24.99 -4.52
C ALA A 199 -6.64 -23.83 -4.29
N TRP A 200 -6.11 -22.60 -4.31
CA TRP A 200 -6.90 -21.37 -4.26
C TRP A 200 -6.84 -20.66 -5.60
N ASN A 201 -7.90 -20.82 -6.41
CA ASN A 201 -7.97 -20.31 -7.78
C ASN A 201 -9.11 -19.30 -7.96
N PHE A 202 -8.77 -18.13 -8.48
CA PHE A 202 -9.70 -17.02 -8.71
C PHE A 202 -9.74 -16.66 -10.19
N LYS A 203 -10.90 -16.14 -10.64
CA LYS A 203 -11.07 -15.52 -11.95
C LYS A 203 -11.86 -14.23 -11.77
N ILE A 204 -11.21 -13.11 -12.00
CA ILE A 204 -11.69 -11.78 -11.66
C ILE A 204 -11.64 -10.93 -12.93
N PRO A 205 -12.77 -10.37 -13.41
CA PRO A 205 -12.71 -9.34 -14.42
C PRO A 205 -12.14 -8.08 -13.78
N VAL A 206 -11.20 -7.45 -14.46
CA VAL A 206 -10.58 -6.21 -14.04
C VAL A 206 -10.88 -5.17 -15.11
N SER A 207 -11.35 -4.00 -14.69
CA SER A 207 -11.43 -2.82 -15.55
C SER A 207 -10.50 -1.75 -15.01
N LYS A 208 -9.87 -1.01 -15.92
CA LYS A 208 -9.11 0.18 -15.57
C LYS A 208 -10.04 1.21 -14.96
N ALA A 209 -9.59 1.82 -13.87
CA ALA A 209 -10.29 2.85 -13.14
C ALA A 209 -10.67 4.01 -14.08
N LYS A 210 -11.84 4.59 -13.83
CA LYS A 210 -12.44 5.63 -14.69
C LYS A 210 -11.65 6.95 -14.70
N GLU A 211 -10.76 7.15 -13.74
CA GLU A 211 -9.86 8.28 -13.68
C GLU A 211 -8.56 7.88 -14.38
N ASP A 212 -8.31 8.47 -15.56
CA ASP A 212 -7.13 8.16 -16.33
C ASP A 212 -5.89 8.72 -15.64
N ALA A 213 -4.88 7.86 -15.50
CA ALA A 213 -3.55 8.31 -15.15
C ALA A 213 -2.97 9.16 -16.29
N ARG A 214 -2.46 10.34 -15.96
CA ARG A 214 -1.80 11.26 -16.89
C ARG A 214 -0.33 10.85 -17.05
N THR A 215 0.12 10.63 -18.28
CA THR A 215 1.55 10.44 -18.59
C THR A 215 2.15 11.75 -19.08
N ILE A 216 3.30 12.12 -18.52
CA ILE A 216 4.11 13.27 -18.94
C ILE A 216 5.46 12.73 -19.42
N GLU A 217 5.73 12.93 -20.71
CA GLU A 217 7.01 12.58 -21.31
C GLU A 217 8.07 13.63 -20.93
N SER A 218 9.25 13.19 -20.48
CA SER A 218 10.40 14.06 -20.22
C SER A 218 11.45 13.86 -21.30
N ASN A 219 11.87 12.61 -21.53
CA ASN A 219 12.98 12.24 -22.42
C ASN A 219 14.26 13.05 -22.17
N GLN A 220 14.44 13.57 -20.96
CA GLN A 220 15.65 14.27 -20.54
C GLN A 220 16.69 13.27 -20.09
N THR A 221 17.95 13.61 -20.31
CA THR A 221 19.08 12.74 -19.98
C THR A 221 20.15 13.54 -19.25
N VAL A 222 20.66 12.99 -18.16
CA VAL A 222 21.79 13.52 -17.41
C VAL A 222 22.89 12.46 -17.34
N THR A 223 24.14 12.90 -17.20
CA THR A 223 25.30 12.01 -17.12
C THR A 223 26.09 12.30 -15.86
N TYR A 224 26.47 11.24 -15.15
CA TYR A 224 27.33 11.32 -13.98
C TYR A 224 28.43 10.26 -14.10
N GLN A 225 29.68 10.71 -14.12
CA GLN A 225 30.83 9.88 -14.51
C GLN A 225 30.55 9.21 -15.86
N ASP A 226 30.64 7.87 -15.93
CA ASP A 226 30.38 7.09 -17.15
C ASP A 226 28.95 6.53 -17.22
N GLN A 227 28.06 6.96 -16.32
CA GLN A 227 26.66 6.52 -16.27
C GLN A 227 25.73 7.58 -16.83
N THR A 228 24.76 7.13 -17.62
CA THR A 228 23.71 7.97 -18.19
C THR A 228 22.37 7.61 -17.56
N ILE A 229 21.67 8.62 -17.06
CA ILE A 229 20.33 8.52 -16.48
C ILE A 229 19.36 9.22 -17.44
N SER A 230 18.50 8.44 -18.08
CA SER A 230 17.40 8.96 -18.90
C SER A 230 16.10 8.94 -18.10
N ILE A 231 15.49 10.11 -17.95
CA ILE A 231 14.17 10.30 -17.36
C ILE A 231 13.16 10.16 -18.51
N ASN A 232 12.52 9.00 -18.61
CA ASN A 232 11.65 8.71 -19.76
C ASN A 232 10.32 9.45 -19.61
N ASN A 233 9.56 9.12 -18.57
CA ASN A 233 8.26 9.72 -18.28
C ASN A 233 7.90 9.62 -16.79
N VAL A 234 6.92 10.42 -16.41
CA VAL A 234 6.19 10.30 -15.14
C VAL A 234 4.72 10.06 -15.42
N LYS A 235 4.15 9.03 -14.80
CA LYS A 235 2.73 8.71 -14.89
C LYS A 235 2.06 8.94 -13.55
N ILE A 236 1.08 9.84 -13.51
CA ILE A 236 0.39 10.29 -12.31
C ILE A 236 -1.03 9.71 -12.31
N GLY A 237 -1.33 8.85 -11.34
CA GLY A 237 -2.65 8.26 -11.12
C GLY A 237 -3.22 8.65 -9.75
N ALA A 238 -4.51 8.37 -9.55
CA ALA A 238 -5.20 8.69 -8.29
C ALA A 238 -4.58 7.97 -7.07
N ALA A 239 -3.89 6.87 -7.31
CA ALA A 239 -3.38 5.98 -6.29
C ALA A 239 -1.84 5.93 -6.25
N GLY A 240 -1.14 6.75 -7.03
CA GLY A 240 0.31 6.80 -6.99
C GLY A 240 0.92 7.44 -8.23
N ILE A 241 2.23 7.61 -8.18
CA ILE A 241 3.03 8.16 -9.28
C ILE A 241 4.07 7.12 -9.67
N LYS A 242 4.23 6.88 -10.98
CA LYS A 242 5.25 6.00 -11.52
C LYS A 242 6.27 6.80 -12.31
N LEU A 243 7.51 6.78 -11.86
CA LEU A 243 8.65 7.35 -12.57
C LEU A 243 9.34 6.25 -13.38
N SER A 244 9.47 6.45 -14.69
CA SER A 244 10.15 5.52 -15.60
C SER A 244 11.53 6.08 -15.95
N LEU A 245 12.58 5.31 -15.69
CA LEU A 245 13.98 5.68 -15.93
C LEU A 245 14.68 4.63 -16.80
N THR A 246 15.70 5.04 -17.54
CA THR A 246 16.67 4.13 -18.14
C THR A 246 18.07 4.51 -17.68
N LEU A 247 18.77 3.58 -17.04
CA LEU A 247 20.19 3.70 -16.68
C LEU A 247 21.03 3.01 -17.75
N THR A 248 22.15 3.63 -18.13
CA THR A 248 23.11 3.03 -19.07
C THR A 248 24.54 3.26 -18.59
N SER A 249 25.35 2.19 -18.59
CA SER A 249 26.76 2.21 -18.23
C SER A 249 27.59 1.31 -19.17
N PRO A 250 28.92 1.46 -19.21
CA PRO A 250 29.80 0.45 -19.77
C PRO A 250 29.59 -0.93 -19.13
N ASP A 251 29.80 -2.01 -19.89
CA ASP A 251 29.59 -3.41 -19.44
C ASP A 251 30.37 -3.79 -18.17
N GLU A 252 31.51 -3.14 -17.91
CA GLU A 252 32.35 -3.44 -16.75
C GLU A 252 31.86 -2.74 -15.45
N MET A 253 30.84 -1.88 -15.56
CA MET A 253 30.35 -1.05 -14.46
C MET A 253 28.95 -1.44 -14.01
N SER A 254 28.74 -1.49 -12.70
CA SER A 254 27.42 -1.64 -12.10
C SER A 254 26.55 -0.42 -12.40
N LEU A 255 25.29 -0.64 -12.78
CA LEU A 255 24.32 0.43 -13.07
C LEU A 255 23.76 1.12 -11.84
N GLN A 256 23.75 0.42 -10.71
CA GLN A 256 23.17 0.92 -9.46
C GLN A 256 24.24 1.31 -8.45
N MET A 257 25.50 0.95 -8.71
CA MET A 257 26.64 1.34 -7.88
C MET A 257 27.47 2.37 -8.62
N ILE A 258 27.71 3.50 -7.98
CA ILE A 258 28.73 4.45 -8.39
C ILE A 258 29.80 4.42 -7.31
N ASP A 259 30.98 3.94 -7.66
CA ASP A 259 32.03 3.60 -6.70
C ASP A 259 31.47 2.64 -5.61
N ASP A 260 31.48 3.07 -4.35
CA ASP A 260 30.98 2.36 -3.17
C ASP A 260 29.58 2.82 -2.71
N HIS A 261 28.84 3.55 -3.56
CA HIS A 261 27.52 4.09 -3.25
C HIS A 261 26.42 3.56 -4.17
N LEU A 262 25.26 3.27 -3.61
CA LEU A 262 24.02 2.99 -4.35
C LEU A 262 23.41 4.29 -4.88
N LEU A 263 23.08 4.30 -6.17
CA LEU A 263 22.29 5.35 -6.80
C LEU A 263 20.80 5.14 -6.50
N GLN A 264 20.17 6.15 -5.92
CA GLN A 264 18.75 6.19 -5.58
C GLN A 264 18.11 7.46 -6.12
N PHE A 265 16.79 7.51 -6.12
CA PHE A 265 16.03 8.63 -6.69
C PHE A 265 14.97 9.08 -5.71
N ASN A 266 15.00 10.38 -5.38
CA ASN A 266 13.87 11.07 -4.80
C ASN A 266 13.01 11.65 -5.92
N LEU A 267 11.71 11.78 -5.64
CA LEU A 267 10.80 12.61 -6.41
C LEU A 267 10.32 13.71 -5.49
N LEU A 268 10.59 14.97 -5.83
CA LEU A 268 10.29 16.13 -4.98
C LEU A 268 9.11 16.90 -5.56
N ASN A 269 8.26 17.48 -4.70
CA ASN A 269 7.25 18.47 -5.10
C ASN A 269 7.85 19.89 -5.17
N ASP A 270 7.03 20.90 -5.48
CA ASP A 270 7.46 22.31 -5.59
C ASP A 270 8.03 22.90 -4.30
N LYS A 271 7.69 22.32 -3.16
CA LYS A 271 8.19 22.74 -1.85
C LYS A 271 9.53 22.10 -1.51
N GLY A 272 10.01 21.18 -2.34
CA GLY A 272 11.20 20.38 -2.09
C GLY A 272 10.95 19.17 -1.17
N ASP A 273 9.69 18.87 -0.83
CA ASP A 273 9.37 17.69 -0.01
C ASP A 273 9.48 16.44 -0.90
N ALA A 274 10.22 15.43 -0.45
CA ALA A 274 10.26 14.13 -1.12
C ALA A 274 8.95 13.36 -0.93
N LEU A 275 8.41 12.87 -2.04
CA LEU A 275 7.29 11.94 -2.05
C LEU A 275 7.74 10.59 -1.48
N THR A 276 6.85 9.93 -0.74
CA THR A 276 7.09 8.60 -0.16
C THR A 276 7.32 7.57 -1.26
N MET A 277 8.45 6.88 -1.25
CA MET A 277 8.71 5.79 -2.20
C MET A 277 8.00 4.52 -1.73
N LEU A 278 7.19 3.93 -2.61
CA LEU A 278 6.48 2.68 -2.34
C LEU A 278 7.33 1.46 -2.72
N ASP A 279 7.85 1.45 -3.95
CA ASP A 279 8.77 0.41 -4.40
C ASP A 279 9.58 0.87 -5.63
N SER A 280 10.62 0.09 -5.95
CA SER A 280 11.40 0.21 -7.17
C SER A 280 11.57 -1.17 -7.79
N ARG A 281 11.46 -1.24 -9.12
CA ARG A 281 11.74 -2.43 -9.92
C ARG A 281 12.59 -2.04 -11.10
N GLY A 282 13.42 -2.96 -11.57
CA GLY A 282 14.07 -2.77 -12.84
C GLY A 282 14.50 -4.07 -13.48
N THR A 283 14.61 -4.01 -14.80
CA THR A 283 15.06 -5.12 -15.64
C THR A 283 16.26 -4.65 -16.44
N GLY A 284 17.38 -5.35 -16.25
CA GLY A 284 18.64 -5.08 -16.93
C GLY A 284 18.89 -6.06 -18.08
N LEU A 285 19.61 -5.58 -19.09
CA LEU A 285 20.13 -6.36 -20.21
C LEU A 285 21.44 -5.74 -20.71
N VAL A 286 22.22 -6.50 -21.48
CA VAL A 286 23.43 -5.99 -22.14
C VAL A 286 23.11 -5.77 -23.62
N GLU A 287 23.29 -4.53 -24.08
CA GLU A 287 23.06 -4.10 -25.46
C GLU A 287 24.32 -3.42 -26.00
N ASN A 288 24.90 -3.96 -27.08
CA ASN A 288 26.06 -3.39 -27.76
C ASN A 288 27.26 -3.07 -26.84
N GLY A 289 27.53 -3.93 -25.84
CA GLY A 289 28.63 -3.74 -24.87
C GLY A 289 28.34 -2.66 -23.82
N LYS A 290 27.06 -2.31 -23.62
CA LYS A 290 26.60 -1.45 -22.54
C LYS A 290 25.58 -2.21 -21.70
N HIS A 291 25.66 -2.06 -20.39
CA HIS A 291 24.55 -2.41 -19.51
C HIS A 291 23.45 -1.36 -19.66
N VAL A 292 22.22 -1.82 -19.87
CA VAL A 292 21.02 -0.98 -19.92
C VAL A 292 20.01 -1.54 -18.93
N MET A 293 19.52 -0.70 -18.02
CA MET A 293 18.46 -1.07 -17.07
C MET A 293 17.30 -0.10 -17.19
N ASN A 294 16.13 -0.67 -17.47
CA ASN A 294 14.88 0.06 -17.36
C ASN A 294 14.37 -0.09 -15.93
N MET A 295 14.11 1.04 -15.27
CA MET A 295 13.64 1.09 -13.90
C MET A 295 12.28 1.78 -13.83
N GLU A 296 11.41 1.27 -12.98
CA GLU A 296 10.18 1.91 -12.56
C GLU A 296 10.25 2.12 -11.05
N VAL A 297 10.07 3.37 -10.60
CA VAL A 297 9.96 3.72 -9.19
C VAL A 297 8.55 4.22 -8.94
N ARG A 298 7.85 3.62 -7.97
CA ARG A 298 6.49 4.03 -7.59
C ARG A 298 6.55 4.86 -6.31
N TYR A 299 5.83 5.97 -6.30
CA TYR A 299 5.66 6.87 -5.17
C TYR A 299 4.18 6.99 -4.78
N GLU A 300 3.92 7.41 -3.54
CA GLU A 300 2.60 7.83 -3.11
C GLU A 300 2.03 8.96 -3.97
N PRO A 301 0.70 9.10 -4.07
CA PRO A 301 0.10 10.22 -4.78
C PRO A 301 0.42 11.56 -4.10
N LEU A 302 0.34 12.64 -4.87
CA LEU A 302 0.45 14.00 -4.35
C LEU A 302 -0.60 14.25 -3.26
N ARG A 303 -0.15 14.75 -2.09
CA ARG A 303 -1.03 15.16 -0.99
C ARG A 303 -1.66 16.53 -1.24
N GLU A 304 -0.99 17.37 -2.01
CA GLU A 304 -1.38 18.71 -2.42
C GLU A 304 -1.02 18.91 -3.89
N ASP A 305 -1.69 19.84 -4.58
CA ASP A 305 -1.37 20.17 -5.96
C ASP A 305 0.10 20.65 -6.08
N SER A 306 0.75 20.29 -7.19
CA SER A 306 2.13 20.65 -7.52
C SER A 306 2.15 21.07 -8.99
N GLU A 307 2.89 22.13 -9.31
CA GLU A 307 3.15 22.63 -10.66
C GLU A 307 4.31 21.86 -11.32
N THR A 308 5.24 21.34 -10.53
CA THR A 308 6.43 20.62 -10.99
C THR A 308 6.71 19.40 -10.09
N LEU A 309 7.29 18.35 -10.68
CA LEU A 309 7.98 17.30 -9.94
C LEU A 309 9.46 17.32 -10.29
N THR A 310 10.34 17.22 -9.30
CA THR A 310 11.78 17.17 -9.53
C THR A 310 12.32 15.78 -9.24
N VAL A 311 12.90 15.13 -10.25
CA VAL A 311 13.67 13.90 -10.06
C VAL A 311 15.02 14.30 -9.48
N SER A 312 15.34 13.82 -8.28
CA SER A 312 16.56 14.17 -7.54
C SER A 312 17.37 12.91 -7.22
N PRO A 313 18.42 12.60 -8.01
CA PRO A 313 19.29 11.47 -7.75
C PRO A 313 20.17 11.71 -6.52
N PHE A 314 20.40 10.67 -5.73
CA PHE A 314 21.29 10.72 -4.57
C PHE A 314 22.07 9.42 -4.38
N LEU A 315 23.17 9.50 -3.65
CA LEU A 315 24.08 8.40 -3.39
C LEU A 315 24.00 7.95 -1.93
N VAL A 316 23.82 6.65 -1.72
CA VAL A 316 23.78 5.99 -0.41
C VAL A 316 25.00 5.10 -0.25
N PRO A 317 25.90 5.33 0.72
CA PRO A 317 27.09 4.50 0.89
C PRO A 317 26.72 3.07 1.34
N VAL A 318 27.42 2.07 0.81
CA VAL A 318 27.11 0.63 1.06
C VAL A 318 27.95 0.02 2.18
N ASP A 319 29.18 0.49 2.39
CA ASP A 319 30.09 -0.03 3.42
C ASP A 319 30.55 1.10 4.36
N THR A 320 29.74 1.37 5.38
CA THR A 320 30.01 2.42 6.38
C THR A 320 30.50 1.86 7.70
N GLY A 321 30.70 0.53 7.81
CA GLY A 321 30.94 -0.13 9.09
C GLY A 321 29.69 -0.12 10.00
N ALA A 322 29.89 -0.39 11.29
CA ALA A 322 28.82 -0.23 12.27
C ALA A 322 28.69 1.27 12.60
N PRO A 323 27.52 1.90 12.37
CA PRO A 323 27.38 3.32 12.62
C PRO A 323 27.46 3.61 14.12
N GLU A 324 28.00 4.78 14.48
CA GLU A 324 28.13 5.18 15.88
C GLU A 324 26.75 5.43 16.49
N LYS A 325 26.45 4.75 17.61
CA LYS A 325 25.17 4.90 18.33
C LYS A 325 25.18 6.22 19.09
N VAL A 326 24.19 7.07 18.83
CA VAL A 326 23.98 8.34 19.54
C VAL A 326 22.78 8.19 20.46
N GLU A 327 22.96 8.51 21.74
CA GLU A 327 21.95 8.31 22.79
C GLU A 327 21.80 9.57 23.63
N ASN A 328 20.55 9.98 23.88
CA ASN A 328 20.21 11.03 24.84
C ASN A 328 19.07 10.55 25.75
N VAL A 329 19.15 10.86 27.04
CA VAL A 329 18.00 10.63 27.94
C VAL A 329 16.85 11.52 27.49
N LEU A 330 15.70 10.93 27.18
CA LEU A 330 14.50 11.67 26.81
C LEU A 330 13.95 12.39 28.06
N GLN A 331 13.81 13.71 27.97
CA GLN A 331 13.26 14.55 29.04
C GLN A 331 11.97 15.20 28.55
N PRO A 332 10.79 14.57 28.74
CA PRO A 332 9.52 15.06 28.22
C PRO A 332 9.14 16.47 28.70
N ASP A 333 9.62 16.88 29.87
CA ASP A 333 9.41 18.21 30.46
C ASP A 333 10.33 19.30 29.88
N GLN A 334 11.30 18.93 29.05
CA GLN A 334 12.26 19.84 28.42
C GLN A 334 12.17 19.85 26.88
N LEU A 335 11.03 19.44 26.32
CA LEU A 335 10.80 19.53 24.88
C LEU A 335 10.56 20.98 24.41
N PRO A 336 11.01 21.36 23.19
CA PRO A 336 11.70 20.50 22.23
C PRO A 336 13.18 20.27 22.60
N MET A 337 13.68 19.08 22.28
CA MET A 337 15.10 18.72 22.44
C MET A 337 15.66 18.15 21.14
N SER A 338 16.97 18.28 20.92
CA SER A 338 17.63 17.81 19.70
C SER A 338 18.59 16.64 19.97
N ILE A 339 18.72 15.73 19.01
CA ILE A 339 19.75 14.70 18.93
C ILE A 339 20.49 14.84 17.60
N ASP A 340 21.81 14.96 17.68
CA ASP A 340 22.68 15.22 16.54
C ASP A 340 23.00 13.94 15.79
N GLN A 341 22.94 13.98 14.46
CA GLN A 341 23.26 12.87 13.55
C GLN A 341 24.50 13.15 12.70
N GLY A 342 25.27 14.20 13.03
CA GLY A 342 26.48 14.58 12.31
C GLY A 342 26.17 15.36 11.04
N ASP A 343 26.82 15.00 9.94
CA ASP A 343 26.69 15.72 8.66
C ASP A 343 25.26 15.67 8.07
N MET A 344 24.45 14.72 8.51
CA MET A 344 23.04 14.63 8.11
C MET A 344 22.12 15.58 8.90
N GLY A 345 22.65 16.31 9.86
CA GLY A 345 21.91 17.28 10.67
C GLY A 345 21.38 16.67 11.96
N SER A 346 20.20 17.09 12.40
CA SER A 346 19.67 16.68 13.72
C SER A 346 18.18 16.37 13.70
N ILE A 347 17.75 15.55 14.65
CA ILE A 347 16.34 15.24 14.91
C ILE A 347 15.90 16.04 16.13
N ILE A 348 14.85 16.85 15.97
CA ILE A 348 14.26 17.69 17.01
C ILE A 348 12.98 17.03 17.49
N ILE A 349 13.01 16.46 18.70
CA ILE A 349 11.81 15.91 19.35
C ILE A 349 10.91 17.05 19.78
N LYS A 350 9.66 17.03 19.33
CA LYS A 350 8.66 18.09 19.56
C LYS A 350 7.69 17.73 20.66
N ASP A 351 7.25 16.47 20.69
CA ASP A 351 6.20 16.01 21.60
C ASP A 351 6.27 14.50 21.82
N ILE A 352 5.77 14.04 22.97
CA ILE A 352 5.56 12.63 23.28
C ILE A 352 4.19 12.44 23.94
N GLN A 353 3.35 11.59 23.35
CA GLN A 353 2.01 11.30 23.83
C GLN A 353 1.90 9.85 24.29
N TYR A 354 1.38 9.66 25.49
CA TYR A 354 1.19 8.34 26.10
C TYR A 354 -0.25 7.91 25.93
N GLU A 355 -0.51 7.11 24.90
CA GLU A 355 -1.83 6.61 24.57
C GLU A 355 -2.15 5.30 25.31
N LYS A 356 -3.42 4.88 25.25
CA LYS A 356 -3.88 3.69 25.98
C LYS A 356 -3.09 2.42 25.59
N ASN A 357 -2.69 2.30 24.32
CA ASN A 357 -2.10 1.10 23.73
C ASN A 357 -0.70 1.31 23.13
N GLN A 358 -0.24 2.55 23.02
CA GLN A 358 0.99 2.90 22.31
C GLN A 358 1.57 4.21 22.85
N THR A 359 2.78 4.55 22.41
CA THR A 359 3.41 5.84 22.67
C THR A 359 3.67 6.50 21.31
N LEU A 360 3.31 7.77 21.16
CA LEU A 360 3.52 8.53 19.92
C LEU A 360 4.61 9.56 20.15
N LEU A 361 5.68 9.51 19.35
CA LEU A 361 6.75 10.49 19.38
C LEU A 361 6.64 11.36 18.13
N THR A 362 6.50 12.67 18.31
CA THR A 362 6.51 13.64 17.20
C THR A 362 7.88 14.30 17.13
N PHE A 363 8.48 14.33 15.94
CA PHE A 363 9.79 14.92 15.73
C PHE A 363 9.88 15.63 14.38
N GLU A 364 10.84 16.53 14.27
CA GLU A 364 11.15 17.32 13.08
C GLU A 364 12.60 17.10 12.70
N THR A 365 12.92 17.02 11.41
CA THR A 365 14.28 16.77 10.94
C THR A 365 14.89 18.06 10.42
N ALA A 366 15.95 18.52 11.07
CA ALA A 366 16.77 19.63 10.61
C ALA A 366 17.92 19.09 9.75
N SER A 367 17.64 18.87 8.47
CA SER A 367 18.56 18.32 7.47
C SER A 367 18.35 19.00 6.12
N ASP A 368 19.43 19.13 5.35
CA ASP A 368 19.36 19.54 3.94
C ASP A 368 18.92 18.38 3.02
N PHE A 369 18.95 17.14 3.52
CA PHE A 369 18.49 15.98 2.78
C PHE A 369 16.96 15.85 2.86
N PRO A 370 16.25 15.73 1.72
CA PRO A 370 14.80 15.60 1.71
C PRO A 370 14.40 14.14 1.98
N TYR A 371 14.31 13.77 3.26
CA TYR A 371 13.76 12.47 3.65
C TYR A 371 12.34 12.31 3.13
N ASP A 372 11.96 11.10 2.72
CA ASP A 372 10.62 10.79 2.21
C ASP A 372 9.57 10.69 3.34
N GLY A 373 8.33 10.31 2.99
CA GLY A 373 7.25 10.23 3.97
C GLY A 373 7.40 9.16 5.05
N HIS A 374 8.29 8.18 4.84
CA HIS A 374 8.59 7.10 5.79
C HIS A 374 9.93 7.26 6.50
N PHE A 375 10.59 8.40 6.32
CA PHE A 375 11.91 8.69 6.88
C PHE A 375 12.97 7.64 6.48
N GLN A 376 12.92 7.20 5.21
CA GLN A 376 13.85 6.19 4.69
C GLN A 376 15.31 6.60 4.82
N TYR A 377 16.19 5.61 4.94
CA TYR A 377 17.64 5.78 5.16
C TYR A 377 17.99 6.52 6.45
N ASN A 378 17.07 6.62 7.40
CA ASN A 378 17.31 7.14 8.73
C ASN A 378 16.58 6.29 9.77
N THR A 379 16.94 6.44 11.04
CA THR A 379 16.32 5.72 12.14
C THR A 379 16.29 6.55 13.41
N LEU A 380 15.23 6.38 14.16
CA LEU A 380 15.03 6.90 15.49
C LEU A 380 14.29 5.82 16.28
N TRP A 381 14.72 5.56 17.51
CA TRP A 381 13.95 4.70 18.40
C TRP A 381 14.04 5.11 19.86
N LEU A 382 13.17 4.49 20.66
CA LEU A 382 13.17 4.61 22.12
C LEU A 382 13.66 3.31 22.73
N GLU A 383 14.50 3.42 23.76
CA GLU A 383 14.88 2.30 24.63
C GLU A 383 14.31 2.50 26.03
N ASP A 384 13.91 1.39 26.66
CA ASP A 384 13.55 1.39 28.08
C ASP A 384 14.80 1.42 28.99
N ALA A 385 14.59 1.49 30.30
CA ALA A 385 15.66 1.48 31.31
C ALA A 385 16.60 0.26 31.25
N LYS A 386 16.23 -0.81 30.53
CA LYS A 386 17.01 -2.03 30.36
C LYS A 386 17.71 -2.07 28.99
N GLY A 387 17.55 -1.04 28.16
CA GLY A 387 18.08 -1.00 26.79
C GLY A 387 17.25 -1.78 25.78
N ASN A 388 16.01 -2.15 26.09
CA ASN A 388 15.15 -2.83 25.13
C ASN A 388 14.59 -1.81 24.13
N ASN A 389 14.74 -2.10 22.82
CA ASN A 389 14.13 -1.31 21.77
C ASN A 389 12.59 -1.40 21.83
N LEU A 390 11.93 -0.25 21.87
CA LEU A 390 10.49 -0.09 21.99
C LEU A 390 9.77 0.15 20.65
N ALA A 391 10.48 0.08 19.52
CA ALA A 391 9.87 0.20 18.19
C ALA A 391 8.70 -0.81 18.05
N ASN A 392 7.62 -0.37 17.38
CA ASN A 392 6.51 -1.26 17.08
C ASN A 392 6.88 -2.18 15.90
N ASN A 393 6.73 -3.49 16.09
CA ASN A 393 7.00 -4.50 15.06
C ASN A 393 5.99 -4.48 13.90
N THR A 394 4.87 -3.76 14.04
CA THR A 394 3.77 -3.73 13.05
C THR A 394 3.91 -2.56 12.07
N GLN A 395 4.37 -1.41 12.54
CA GLN A 395 4.66 -0.21 11.75
C GLN A 395 5.99 0.35 12.27
N GLY A 396 7.07 -0.14 11.66
CA GLY A 396 8.44 0.08 12.13
C GLY A 396 9.09 1.38 11.63
N TYR A 397 8.33 2.24 10.95
CA TYR A 397 8.82 3.47 10.34
C TYR A 397 7.96 4.68 10.77
N PRO A 398 8.55 5.88 10.85
CA PRO A 398 7.81 7.12 11.06
C PRO A 398 6.88 7.46 9.90
N GLU A 399 5.78 8.16 10.19
CA GLU A 399 4.83 8.68 9.21
C GLU A 399 4.92 10.21 9.13
N ARG A 400 5.06 10.75 7.93
CA ARG A 400 5.09 12.21 7.73
C ARG A 400 3.73 12.83 8.04
N ILE A 401 3.74 13.82 8.93
CA ILE A 401 2.60 14.71 9.20
C ILE A 401 2.57 15.82 8.14
N GLN A 402 3.66 16.58 8.03
CA GLN A 402 3.82 17.70 7.10
C GLN A 402 5.30 18.04 6.92
N SER A 403 5.75 18.18 5.67
CA SER A 403 7.16 18.46 5.32
C SER A 403 8.09 17.62 6.21
N ASN A 404 9.14 18.19 6.81
CA ASN A 404 10.10 17.45 7.64
C ASN A 404 9.61 17.06 9.05
N THR A 405 8.30 17.04 9.31
CA THR A 405 7.71 16.62 10.60
C THR A 405 7.06 15.25 10.49
N TYR A 406 7.38 14.39 11.45
CA TYR A 406 7.00 12.99 11.50
C TYR A 406 6.39 12.60 12.84
N VAL A 407 5.60 11.52 12.84
CA VAL A 407 5.19 10.80 14.04
C VAL A 407 5.62 9.35 13.95
N GLN A 408 6.19 8.80 15.02
CA GLN A 408 6.52 7.39 15.11
C GLN A 408 5.81 6.73 16.28
N GLU A 409 5.28 5.54 16.02
CA GLU A 409 4.61 4.72 17.01
C GLU A 409 5.59 3.77 17.71
N PHE A 410 5.54 3.78 19.03
CA PHE A 410 6.28 2.89 19.90
C PHE A 410 5.33 2.05 20.76
N GLN A 411 5.87 0.98 21.33
CA GLN A 411 5.20 0.20 22.35
C GLN A 411 4.71 1.10 23.49
N LYS A 412 3.66 0.65 24.17
CA LYS A 412 3.10 1.37 25.32
C LYS A 412 4.13 1.54 26.44
N VAL A 413 4.35 2.79 26.84
CA VAL A 413 5.18 3.17 27.98
C VAL A 413 4.35 3.96 28.99
N LYS A 414 4.72 3.96 30.28
CA LYS A 414 4.11 4.87 31.27
C LYS A 414 4.82 6.24 31.27
N PRO A 415 4.11 7.36 31.51
CA PRO A 415 4.70 8.71 31.46
C PRO A 415 5.96 8.98 32.31
N ASN A 416 6.19 8.20 33.36
CA ASN A 416 7.30 8.39 34.31
C ASN A 416 8.40 7.33 34.16
N GLU A 417 8.29 6.45 33.17
CA GLU A 417 9.35 5.47 32.89
C GLU A 417 10.49 6.19 32.17
N PRO A 418 11.75 6.03 32.63
CA PRO A 418 12.88 6.67 31.98
C PRO A 418 13.09 6.03 30.60
N LEU A 419 13.22 6.89 29.60
CA LEU A 419 13.40 6.52 28.20
C LEU A 419 14.70 7.11 27.68
N THR A 420 15.39 6.34 26.85
CA THR A 420 16.53 6.82 26.07
C THR A 420 16.09 7.01 24.63
N LEU A 421 16.31 8.19 24.10
CA LEU A 421 16.19 8.49 22.67
C LEU A 421 17.48 8.03 21.99
N VAL A 422 17.33 7.26 20.92
CA VAL A 422 18.46 6.66 20.24
C VAL A 422 18.37 6.84 18.74
N THR A 423 19.52 7.16 18.14
CA THR A 423 19.74 7.19 16.70
C THR A 423 21.18 6.77 16.39
N PHE A 424 21.60 6.93 15.15
CA PHE A 424 22.99 6.79 14.74
C PHE A 424 23.55 8.12 14.24
N GLU A 425 24.87 8.28 14.31
CA GLU A 425 25.56 9.19 13.41
C GLU A 425 25.37 8.67 11.99
N MET A 426 24.64 9.42 11.17
CA MET A 426 24.16 8.93 9.89
C MET A 426 25.21 9.15 8.81
N PRO A 427 25.51 8.16 7.97
CA PRO A 427 26.39 8.39 6.84
C PRO A 427 25.81 9.46 5.91
N TYR A 428 26.70 10.26 5.33
CA TYR A 428 26.29 11.36 4.46
C TYR A 428 25.62 10.84 3.18
N LEU A 429 24.34 11.19 3.00
CA LEU A 429 23.57 10.89 1.80
C LEU A 429 23.73 12.05 0.80
N LYS A 430 24.51 11.82 -0.25
CA LYS A 430 24.88 12.89 -1.18
C LYS A 430 23.83 13.08 -2.26
N VAL A 431 23.05 14.16 -2.17
CA VAL A 431 22.18 14.62 -3.27
C VAL A 431 23.03 15.16 -4.42
N LEU A 432 22.77 14.68 -5.63
CA LEU A 432 23.44 15.13 -6.85
C LEU A 432 22.65 16.30 -7.46
N LYS A 433 22.65 17.46 -6.79
CA LYS A 433 21.83 18.64 -7.16
C LYS A 433 21.99 19.09 -8.62
N ASP A 434 23.21 19.02 -9.16
CA ASP A 434 23.48 19.40 -10.55
C ASP A 434 22.83 18.46 -11.59
N LEU A 435 22.30 17.32 -11.16
CA LEU A 435 21.62 16.33 -11.99
C LEU A 435 20.10 16.33 -11.80
N GLU A 436 19.56 17.26 -11.00
CA GLU A 436 18.12 17.36 -10.79
C GLU A 436 17.39 17.72 -12.08
N VAL A 437 16.29 17.02 -12.33
CA VAL A 437 15.46 17.22 -13.54
C VAL A 437 14.05 17.58 -13.12
N ALA A 438 13.68 18.83 -13.39
CA ALA A 438 12.33 19.34 -13.19
C ALA A 438 11.40 18.90 -14.34
N ILE A 439 10.23 18.38 -13.99
CA ILE A 439 9.17 17.90 -14.87
C ILE A 439 7.92 18.75 -14.61
N PRO A 440 7.61 19.72 -15.48
CA PRO A 440 6.39 20.52 -15.36
C PRO A 440 5.15 19.64 -15.47
N LEU A 441 4.16 19.91 -14.62
CA LEU A 441 2.88 19.19 -14.58
C LEU A 441 1.76 19.90 -15.36
N ASP A 442 2.02 21.06 -15.96
CA ASP A 442 1.04 21.83 -16.74
C ASP A 442 0.71 21.21 -18.10
#